data_AF-A0AAU6R0R0-F1
#
_entry.id   AF-A0AAU6R0R0-F1
#
_cell.length_a   1.000
_cell.length_b   1.000
_cell.length_c   1.000
_cell.angle_alpha   90.00
_cell.angle_beta   90.00
_cell.angle_gamma   90.00
#
_symmetry.space_group_name_H-M   'P 1'
#
loop_
_entity.id
_entity.type
_entity.pdbx_description
1 polymer ?
#
loop_
_entity_poly.entity_id
_entity_poly.type
_entity_poly.pdbx_seq_one_letter_code
_entity_poly.pdbx_strand_id
1 'polypeptide(L)'
;MAIAIDEQLHLATEIDSVCMVLFDRWCERRSVVPLAYLMYTWPIVRATLPLIERLSSTLRDLVIFHFDTLDVEEHQMIRNVIEMAEHVSYAILNFRRHSA
;
A
#
# COMPACT_ATOMS: atom_id res chain seq x y z
N MET A 1 18.46 12.43 12.83
CA MET A 1 17.37 13.08 12.06
C MET A 1 17.31 12.62 10.60
N ALA A 2 18.43 12.30 9.92
CA ALA A 2 18.42 11.83 8.53
C ALA A 2 17.91 10.39 8.33
N ILE A 3 18.14 9.49 9.30
CA ILE A 3 17.87 8.05 9.16
C ILE A 3 16.36 7.73 9.05
N ALA A 4 15.51 8.41 9.84
CA ALA A 4 14.07 8.12 9.88
C ALA A 4 13.31 8.62 8.64
N ILE A 5 13.81 9.67 7.97
CA ILE A 5 13.22 10.19 6.73
C ILE A 5 13.58 9.27 5.55
N ASP A 6 14.81 8.75 5.55
CA ASP A 6 15.31 7.83 4.53
C ASP A 6 14.54 6.50 4.55
N GLU A 7 14.31 5.94 5.74
CA GLU A 7 13.54 4.70 5.92
C GLU A 7 12.07 4.84 5.49
N GLN A 8 11.43 5.97 5.77
CA GLN A 8 10.06 6.25 5.35
C GLN A 8 9.93 6.43 3.83
N LEU A 9 10.90 7.10 3.21
CA LEU A 9 10.96 7.27 1.76
C LEU A 9 11.23 5.93 1.06
N HIS A 10 12.06 5.09 1.67
CA HIS A 10 12.35 3.74 1.20
C HIS A 10 11.08 2.87 1.21
N LEU A 11 10.37 2.80 2.34
CA LEU A 11 9.11 2.03 2.44
C LEU A 11 8.02 2.55 1.49
N ALA A 12 7.91 3.86 1.31
CA ALA A 12 6.96 4.42 0.34
C ALA A 12 7.31 4.02 -1.10
N THR A 13 8.60 3.93 -1.41
CA THR A 13 9.10 3.48 -2.72
C THR A 13 8.85 1.98 -2.93
N GLU A 14 9.02 1.17 -1.87
CA GLU A 14 8.69 -0.27 -1.93
C GLU A 14 7.20 -0.51 -2.12
N ILE A 15 6.35 0.23 -1.39
CA ILE A 15 4.89 0.19 -1.59
C ILE A 15 4.54 0.52 -3.04
N ASP A 16 5.12 1.60 -3.58
CA ASP A 16 4.87 2.01 -4.96
C ASP A 16 5.29 0.94 -5.97
N SER A 17 6.46 0.32 -5.75
CA SER A 17 6.96 -0.77 -6.59
C SER A 17 6.02 -1.98 -6.58
N VAL A 18 5.51 -2.39 -5.42
CA VAL A 18 4.58 -3.53 -5.34
C VAL A 18 3.23 -3.18 -5.97
N CYS A 19 2.72 -1.97 -5.75
CA CYS A 19 1.50 -1.50 -6.39
C CYS A 19 1.63 -1.45 -7.92
N MET A 20 2.78 -1.06 -8.46
CA MET A 20 3.04 -1.09 -9.90
C MET A 20 3.01 -2.52 -10.46
N VAL A 21 3.63 -3.48 -9.76
CA VAL A 21 3.59 -4.91 -10.18
C VAL A 21 2.17 -5.45 -10.17
N LEU A 22 1.38 -5.15 -9.13
CA LEU A 22 -0.03 -5.53 -9.06
C LEU A 22 -0.83 -4.89 -10.21
N PHE A 23 -0.60 -3.61 -10.49
CA PHE A 23 -1.24 -2.88 -11.58
C PHE A 23 -0.97 -3.55 -12.93
N ASP A 24 0.29 -3.85 -13.24
CA ASP A 24 0.69 -4.48 -14.51
C ASP A 24 0.01 -5.85 -14.68
N ARG A 25 0.08 -6.71 -13.66
CA ARG A 25 -0.56 -8.04 -13.69
C ARG A 25 -2.06 -7.96 -13.90
N TRP A 26 -2.73 -7.05 -13.18
CA TRP A 26 -4.18 -6.89 -13.31
C TRP A 26 -4.57 -6.26 -14.65
N CYS A 27 -3.73 -5.40 -15.24
CA CYS A 27 -3.91 -4.91 -16.59
C CYS A 27 -3.81 -6.04 -17.63
N GLU A 28 -2.78 -6.88 -17.53
CA GLU A 28 -2.59 -8.04 -18.42
C GLU A 28 -3.79 -8.99 -18.38
N ARG A 29 -4.32 -9.26 -17.18
CA ARG A 29 -5.47 -10.14 -16.96
C ARG A 29 -6.83 -9.46 -17.16
N ARG A 30 -6.85 -8.14 -17.40
CA ARG A 30 -8.06 -7.31 -17.49
C ARG A 30 -8.95 -7.44 -16.23
N SER A 31 -8.31 -7.55 -15.07
CA SER A 31 -8.97 -7.68 -13.76
C SER A 31 -9.52 -6.34 -13.28
N VAL A 32 -10.71 -5.96 -13.77
CA VAL A 32 -11.32 -4.64 -13.53
C VAL A 32 -11.55 -4.34 -12.05
N VAL A 33 -11.98 -5.34 -11.26
CA VAL A 33 -12.30 -5.13 -9.83
C VAL A 33 -11.03 -4.78 -9.03
N PRO A 34 -9.96 -5.60 -9.03
CA PRO A 34 -8.69 -5.21 -8.38
C PRO A 34 -8.12 -3.87 -8.86
N LEU A 35 -8.18 -3.59 -10.16
CA LEU A 35 -7.74 -2.31 -10.71
C LEU A 35 -8.53 -1.13 -10.15
N ALA A 36 -9.86 -1.24 -10.06
CA ALA A 36 -10.69 -0.17 -9.53
C ALA A 36 -10.36 0.13 -8.05
N TYR A 37 -10.12 -0.91 -7.25
CA TYR A 37 -9.69 -0.75 -5.86
C TYR A 37 -8.32 -0.08 -5.76
N LEU A 38 -7.33 -0.54 -6.53
CA LEU A 38 -5.99 0.06 -6.51
C LEU A 38 -6.02 1.52 -6.97
N MET A 39 -6.65 1.78 -8.12
CA MET A 39 -6.71 3.10 -8.74
C MET A 39 -7.51 4.13 -7.92
N TYR A 40 -8.32 3.69 -6.96
CA TYR A 40 -9.01 4.58 -6.03
C TYR A 40 -8.05 5.32 -5.08
N THR A 41 -6.85 4.77 -4.86
CA THR A 41 -5.90 5.29 -3.87
C THR A 41 -4.47 5.43 -4.39
N TRP A 42 -4.12 4.68 -5.42
CA TRP A 42 -2.83 4.67 -6.09
C TRP A 42 -3.00 5.16 -7.54
N PRO A 43 -2.05 5.91 -8.15
CA PRO A 43 -0.71 6.23 -7.66
C PRO A 43 -0.68 7.33 -6.61
N ILE A 44 0.18 7.16 -5.59
CA ILE A 44 0.37 8.12 -4.51
C ILE A 44 1.48 9.10 -4.89
N VAL A 45 1.11 10.25 -5.46
CA VAL A 45 2.07 11.29 -5.91
C VAL A 45 2.92 11.87 -4.77
N ARG A 46 2.39 11.88 -3.54
CA ARG A 46 3.12 12.24 -2.32
C ARG A 46 2.71 11.31 -1.20
N ALA A 47 3.65 10.52 -0.71
CA ALA A 47 3.47 9.62 0.41
C ALA A 47 3.12 10.42 1.68
N THR A 48 1.82 10.50 1.98
CA THR A 48 1.32 11.07 3.23
C THR A 48 0.61 9.98 4.02
N LEU A 49 0.69 10.06 5.34
CA LEU A 49 0.10 9.07 6.24
C LEU A 49 -1.38 8.73 5.89
N PRO A 50 -2.28 9.71 5.67
CA PRO A 50 -3.68 9.40 5.36
C PRO A 50 -3.86 8.65 4.03
N LEU A 51 -2.99 8.91 3.04
CA LEU A 51 -3.05 8.20 1.76
C LEU A 51 -2.55 6.76 1.88
N ILE A 52 -1.50 6.53 2.68
CA ILE A 52 -0.96 5.20 2.97
C ILE A 52 -1.99 4.35 3.74
N GLU A 53 -2.63 4.93 4.76
CA GLU A 53 -3.71 4.27 5.51
C GLU A 53 -4.92 3.96 4.61
N ARG A 54 -5.25 4.88 3.69
CA ARG A 54 -6.34 4.67 2.75
C ARG A 54 -6.02 3.55 1.75
N LEU A 55 -4.78 3.48 1.26
CA LEU A 55 -4.32 2.39 0.40
C LEU A 55 -4.43 1.04 1.12
N SER A 56 -3.91 0.93 2.35
CA SER A 56 -3.98 -0.32 3.11
C SER A 56 -5.42 -0.73 3.44
N SER A 57 -6.28 0.23 3.79
CA SER A 57 -7.71 0.00 3.99
C SER A 57 -8.39 -0.52 2.71
N THR A 58 -8.11 0.10 1.56
CA THR A 58 -8.72 -0.26 0.28
C THR A 58 -8.28 -1.65 -0.18
N LEU A 59 -6.99 -1.99 -0.02
CA LEU A 59 -6.49 -3.31 -0.35
C LEU A 59 -7.01 -4.40 0.60
N ARG A 60 -7.22 -4.07 1.88
CA ARG A 60 -7.87 -4.98 2.83
C ARG A 60 -9.32 -5.26 2.43
N ASP A 61 -10.07 -4.23 2.01
CA ASP A 61 -11.43 -4.40 1.51
C ASP A 61 -11.47 -5.27 0.25
N LEU A 62 -10.50 -5.10 -0.67
CA LEU A 62 -10.37 -5.95 -1.86
C LEU A 62 -10.23 -7.43 -1.48
N VAL A 63 -9.37 -7.76 -0.50
CA VAL A 63 -9.18 -9.13 -0.02
C VAL A 63 -10.45 -9.68 0.66
N ILE A 64 -11.16 -8.85 1.44
CA ILE A 64 -12.36 -9.27 2.17
C ILE A 64 -13.53 -9.53 1.22
N PHE A 65 -13.79 -8.62 0.28
CA PHE A 65 -15.01 -8.66 -0.54
C PHE A 65 -14.82 -9.36 -1.89
N HIS A 66 -13.58 -9.49 -2.36
CA HIS A 66 -13.28 -10.02 -3.69
C HIS A 66 -12.13 -11.04 -3.66
N PHE A 67 -12.05 -11.83 -2.59
CA PHE A 67 -11.04 -12.86 -2.38
C PHE A 67 -10.82 -13.76 -3.60
N ASP A 68 -11.90 -14.23 -4.23
CA ASP A 68 -11.87 -15.17 -5.36
C ASP A 68 -11.35 -14.55 -6.66
N THR A 69 -11.25 -13.21 -6.72
CA THR A 69 -10.71 -12.50 -7.90
C THR A 69 -9.19 -12.42 -7.92
N LEU A 70 -8.56 -12.83 -6.81
CA LEU A 70 -7.12 -12.74 -6.58
C LEU A 70 -6.48 -14.12 -6.52
N ASP A 71 -5.32 -14.27 -7.14
CA ASP A 71 -4.50 -15.47 -6.98
C ASP A 71 -3.65 -15.42 -5.69
N VAL A 72 -3.00 -16.55 -5.37
CA VAL A 72 -2.19 -16.70 -4.15
C VAL A 72 -1.05 -15.68 -4.07
N GLU A 73 -0.44 -15.35 -5.19
CA GLU A 73 0.67 -14.41 -5.27
C GLU A 73 0.17 -12.97 -5.06
N GLU A 74 -0.96 -12.62 -5.66
CA GLU A 74 -1.65 -11.34 -5.49
C GLU A 74 -2.07 -11.14 -4.02
N HIS A 75 -2.60 -12.16 -3.36
CA HIS A 75 -2.87 -12.14 -1.91
C HIS A 75 -1.63 -11.85 -1.07
N GLN A 76 -0.50 -12.47 -1.41
CA GLN A 76 0.76 -12.25 -0.70
C GLN A 76 1.30 -10.83 -0.93
N MET A 77 1.28 -10.35 -2.17
CA MET A 77 1.70 -8.99 -2.50
C MET A 77 0.85 -7.94 -1.78
N ILE A 78 -0.48 -8.11 -1.76
CA ILE A 78 -1.38 -7.22 -1.02
C ILE A 78 -1.07 -7.23 0.47
N ARG A 79 -0.85 -8.41 1.07
CA ARG A 79 -0.46 -8.52 2.48
C ARG A 79 0.81 -7.73 2.77
N ASN A 80 1.84 -7.87 1.93
CA ASN A 80 3.10 -7.14 2.08
C ASN A 80 2.87 -5.62 2.06
N VAL A 81 2.03 -5.12 1.13
CA VAL A 81 1.69 -3.68 1.08
C VAL A 81 1.00 -3.20 2.36
N ILE A 82 0.04 -3.99 2.89
CA ILE A 82 -0.66 -3.65 4.13
C ILE A 82 0.31 -3.60 5.30
N GLU A 83 1.19 -4.59 5.43
CA GLU A 83 2.20 -4.63 6.50
C GLU A 83 3.14 -3.42 6.41
N MET A 84 3.70 -3.13 5.23
CA MET A 84 4.55 -1.95 5.01
C MET A 84 3.83 -0.64 5.35
N ALA A 85 2.57 -0.50 4.93
CA ALA A 85 1.76 0.68 5.21
C ALA A 85 1.52 0.88 6.72
N GLU A 86 1.24 -0.20 7.45
CA GLU A 86 1.06 -0.17 8.90
C GLU A 86 2.37 0.20 9.62
N HIS A 87 3.51 -0.32 9.18
CA HIS A 87 4.82 0.05 9.70
C HIS A 87 5.09 1.56 9.55
N VAL A 88 4.78 2.13 8.38
CA VAL A 88 4.90 3.58 8.16
C VAL A 88 3.98 4.37 9.11
N SER A 89 2.74 3.91 9.30
CA SER A 89 1.80 4.55 10.22
C SER A 89 2.29 4.57 11.66
N TYR A 90 2.77 3.45 12.18
CA TYR A 90 3.29 3.36 13.54
C TYR A 90 4.54 4.22 13.74
N ALA A 91 5.48 4.22 12.77
CA ALA A 91 6.69 5.01 12.85
C ALA A 91 6.39 6.52 12.95
N ILE A 92 5.45 7.02 12.13
CA ILE A 92 5.07 8.44 12.13
C ILE A 92 4.34 8.84 13.42
N LEU A 93 3.42 8.00 13.90
CA LEU A 93 2.70 8.27 15.16
C LEU A 93 3.64 8.31 16.37
N ASN A 94 4.59 7.38 16.45
CA ASN A 94 5.58 7.35 17.52
C ASN A 94 6.52 8.56 17.48
N PHE A 95 6.88 9.04 16.28
CA PHE A 95 7.68 10.25 16.13
C PHE A 95 6.96 11.51 16.61
N ARG A 96 5.67 11.68 16.27
CA ARG A 96 4.89 12.84 16.74
C ARG A 96 4.74 12.88 18.26
N ARG A 97 4.68 11.72 18.94
CA ARG A 97 4.60 11.63 20.40
C ARG A 97 5.88 12.05 21.14
N HIS A 98 7.06 11.91 20.52
CA HIS A 98 8.34 12.26 21.15
C HIS A 98 8.80 13.70 20.85
N SER A 99 8.06 14.43 20.01
CA SER A 99 8.37 15.82 19.63
C SER A 99 7.44 16.85 20.27
N ALA A 100 6.56 16.42 21.18
CA ALA A 100 5.64 17.24 21.96
C ALA A 100 5.98 17.11 23.46
#